data_AF-A0A2P4XJJ2-F1
#
_entry.id   AF-A0A2P4XJJ2-F1
#
_cell.length_a   1.000
_cell.length_b   1.000
_cell.length_c   1.000
_cell.angle_alpha   90.00
_cell.angle_beta   90.00
_cell.angle_gamma   90.00
#
_symmetry.space_group_name_H-M   'P 1'
#
loop_
_entity.id
_entity.type
_entity.pdbx_description
1 polymer ?
#
loop_
_entity_poly.entity_id
_entity_poly.type
_entity_poly.pdbx_seq_one_letter_code
_entity_poly.pdbx_strand_id
1 'polypeptide(L)'
;MFGTVTGIMMALFLDNVGGAWDNAKKYVELGNFGGKGSEAHKAAVTGDTVGDPFKDTAGPALHVVIKLLSTTVLVFGPLFVSRE
;
A
#
# COMPACT_ATOMS: atom_id res chain seq x y z
N MET A 1 1.74 19.01 7.82
CA MET A 1 2.69 18.51 6.80
C MET A 1 3.36 17.19 7.16
N PHE A 2 3.68 16.90 8.43
CA PHE A 2 4.30 15.60 8.81
C PHE A 2 3.51 14.37 8.34
N GLY A 3 2.18 14.35 8.53
CA GLY A 3 1.34 13.21 8.10
C GLY A 3 1.34 12.96 6.58
N THR A 4 1.57 14.00 5.76
CA THR A 4 1.69 13.85 4.30
C THR A 4 3.00 13.17 3.94
N VAL A 5 4.12 13.63 4.53
CA VAL A 5 5.46 13.08 4.22
C VAL A 5 5.56 11.62 4.65
N THR A 6 5.13 11.30 5.88
CA THR A 6 5.14 9.92 6.37
C THR A 6 4.14 9.05 5.64
N GLY A 7 2.95 9.58 5.35
CA GLY A 7 1.89 8.85 4.66
C GLY A 7 2.26 8.45 3.23
N ILE A 8 2.90 9.35 2.46
CA ILE A 8 3.34 9.04 1.09
C ILE A 8 4.40 7.95 1.09
N MET A 9 5.41 8.05 1.97
CA MET A 9 6.46 7.03 2.06
C MET A 9 5.86 5.65 2.40
N MET A 10 4.91 5.60 3.33
CA MET A 10 4.25 4.35 3.70
C MET A 10 3.35 3.80 2.60
N ALA A 11 2.57 4.64 1.92
CA ALA A 11 1.70 4.21 0.82
C ALA A 11 2.52 3.57 -0.30
N LEU A 12 3.58 4.25 -0.75
CA LEU A 12 4.48 3.74 -1.78
C LEU A 12 5.17 2.44 -1.37
N PHE A 13 5.56 2.30 -0.11
CA PHE A 13 6.16 1.06 0.39
C PHE A 13 5.16 -0.11 0.30
N LEU A 14 3.92 0.08 0.77
CA LEU A 14 2.89 -0.96 0.78
C LEU A 14 2.53 -1.40 -0.65
N ASP A 15 2.33 -0.44 -1.55
CA ASP A 15 2.00 -0.72 -2.95
C ASP A 15 3.11 -1.50 -3.65
N ASN A 16 4.36 -1.04 -3.51
CA ASN A 16 5.49 -1.66 -4.18
C ASN A 16 5.83 -3.04 -3.63
N VAL A 17 5.78 -3.23 -2.31
CA VAL A 17 6.08 -4.54 -1.70
C VAL A 17 4.99 -5.55 -2.01
N GLY A 18 3.72 -5.17 -1.92
CA GLY A 18 2.61 -6.06 -2.30
C GLY A 18 2.68 -6.43 -3.78
N GLY A 19 2.97 -5.48 -4.67
CA GLY A 19 3.15 -5.74 -6.10
C GLY A 19 4.38 -6.61 -6.40
N ALA A 20 5.47 -6.44 -5.66
CA ALA A 20 6.66 -7.28 -5.80
C ALA A 20 6.38 -8.74 -5.41
N TRP A 21 5.64 -8.99 -4.33
CA TRP A 21 5.28 -10.34 -3.92
C TRP A 21 4.32 -11.03 -4.91
N ASP A 22 3.31 -10.33 -5.45
CA ASP A 22 2.44 -10.88 -6.49
C ASP A 22 3.23 -11.24 -7.76
N ASN A 23 4.13 -10.34 -8.18
CA ASN A 23 4.97 -10.58 -9.36
C ASN A 23 5.98 -11.71 -9.13
N ALA A 24 6.53 -11.85 -7.92
CA ALA A 24 7.39 -12.97 -7.56
C ALA A 24 6.64 -14.30 -7.62
N LYS A 25 5.40 -14.36 -7.09
CA LYS A 25 4.53 -15.53 -7.22
C LYS A 25 4.28 -15.86 -8.68
N LYS A 26 3.87 -14.89 -9.51
CA LYS A 26 3.66 -15.11 -10.96
C LYS A 26 4.92 -15.60 -11.67
N TYR A 27 6.09 -15.08 -11.29
CA TYR A 27 7.37 -15.52 -11.85
C TYR A 27 7.66 -17.00 -11.56
N VAL A 28 7.37 -17.47 -10.34
CA VAL A 28 7.47 -18.90 -10.00
C VAL A 28 6.41 -19.72 -10.74
N GLU A 29 5.19 -19.20 -10.89
CA GLU A 29 4.11 -19.86 -11.63
C GLU A 29 4.43 -20.09 -13.11
N LEU A 30 5.30 -19.28 -13.71
CA LEU A 30 5.82 -19.44 -15.08
C LEU A 30 6.84 -20.59 -15.22
N GLY A 31 7.15 -21.31 -14.14
CA GLY A 31 8.05 -22.46 -14.15
C GLY A 31 9.44 -22.18 -13.59
N ASN A 32 9.74 -20.93 -13.23
CA ASN A 32 10.99 -20.61 -12.54
C ASN A 32 10.94 -21.16 -11.12
N PHE A 33 12.07 -21.68 -10.62
CA PHE A 33 12.18 -22.24 -9.27
C PHE A 33 11.21 -23.39 -8.96
N GLY A 34 10.87 -24.21 -9.95
CA GLY A 34 10.10 -25.44 -9.76
C GLY A 34 8.62 -25.36 -10.10
N GLY A 35 8.10 -24.17 -10.44
CA GLY A 35 6.74 -24.05 -10.95
C GLY A 35 5.65 -24.19 -9.90
N LYS A 36 4.39 -24.25 -10.36
CA LYS A 36 3.21 -24.40 -9.50
C LYS A 36 3.27 -25.68 -8.66
N GLY A 37 2.93 -25.56 -7.37
CA GLY A 37 2.92 -26.66 -6.41
C GLY A 37 4.28 -26.97 -5.77
N SER A 38 5.36 -26.34 -6.22
CA SER A 38 6.68 -26.43 -5.56
C SER A 38 6.69 -25.74 -4.19
N GLU A 39 7.68 -26.05 -3.37
CA GLU A 39 7.89 -25.34 -2.09
C GLU A 39 8.13 -23.84 -2.30
N ALA A 40 8.82 -23.46 -3.38
CA ALA A 40 9.00 -22.05 -3.75
C ALA A 40 7.67 -21.37 -4.09
N HIS A 41 6.76 -22.08 -4.78
CA HIS A 41 5.42 -21.55 -5.09
C HIS A 41 4.59 -21.35 -3.82
N LYS A 42 4.59 -22.31 -2.89
CA LYS A 42 3.89 -22.17 -1.62
C LYS A 42 4.40 -20.97 -0.81
N ALA A 43 5.72 -20.79 -0.72
CA ALA A 43 6.31 -19.64 -0.04
C ALA A 43 5.93 -18.31 -0.72
N ALA A 44 5.94 -18.26 -2.05
CA ALA A 44 5.55 -17.07 -2.80
C ALA A 44 4.06 -16.73 -2.65
N VAL A 45 3.18 -17.74 -2.57
CA VAL A 45 1.75 -17.57 -2.28
C VAL A 45 1.55 -16.97 -0.88
N THR A 46 2.31 -17.41 0.12
CA THR A 46 2.25 -16.81 1.47
C THR A 46 2.67 -15.33 1.43
N GLY A 47 3.75 -15.00 0.71
CA GLY A 47 4.18 -13.61 0.53
C GLY A 47 3.12 -12.74 -0.13
N ASP A 48 2.50 -13.22 -1.21
CA ASP A 48 1.42 -12.52 -1.91
C ASP A 48 0.17 -12.32 -1.02
N THR A 49 -0.18 -13.32 -0.23
CA THR A 49 -1.30 -13.23 0.73
C THR A 49 -1.07 -12.14 1.78
N VAL A 50 0.18 -11.94 2.22
CA VAL A 50 0.55 -10.81 3.10
C VAL A 50 0.55 -9.48 2.32
N GLY A 51 0.91 -9.51 1.05
CA GLY A 51 0.94 -8.36 0.15
C GLY A 51 -0.43 -7.85 -0.30
N ASP A 52 -1.46 -8.70 -0.36
CA ASP A 52 -2.80 -8.33 -0.85
C ASP A 52 -3.43 -7.18 -0.02
N PRO A 53 -3.48 -7.23 1.32
CA PRO A 53 -3.95 -6.09 2.11
C PRO A 53 -3.09 -4.83 1.94
N PHE A 54 -1.81 -4.98 1.59
CA PHE A 54 -0.90 -3.85 1.43
C PHE A 54 -1.21 -3.09 0.13
N LYS A 55 -1.21 -3.79 -1.02
CA LYS A 55 -1.40 -3.16 -2.35
C LYS A 55 -2.85 -2.85 -2.70
N ASP A 56 -3.82 -3.60 -2.19
CA ASP A 56 -5.22 -3.47 -2.61
C ASP A 56 -6.09 -2.73 -1.58
N THR A 57 -5.60 -2.52 -0.37
CA THR A 57 -6.37 -1.87 0.71
C THR A 57 -5.59 -0.73 1.36
N ALA A 58 -4.52 -1.03 2.10
CA ALA A 58 -3.87 -0.05 2.97
C ALA A 58 -3.11 1.05 2.19
N GLY A 59 -2.34 0.67 1.16
CA GLY A 59 -1.60 1.60 0.32
C GLY A 59 -2.50 2.60 -0.41
N PRO A 60 -3.51 2.14 -1.20
CA PRO A 60 -4.47 3.04 -1.85
C PRO A 60 -5.26 3.90 -0.85
N ALA A 61 -5.64 3.37 0.32
CA ALA A 61 -6.36 4.12 1.34
C ALA A 61 -5.53 5.29 1.92
N LEU A 62 -4.21 5.11 2.08
CA LEU A 62 -3.34 6.18 2.58
C LEU A 62 -3.28 7.38 1.62
N HIS A 63 -3.28 7.15 0.31
CA HIS A 63 -3.38 8.25 -0.67
C HIS A 63 -4.67 9.06 -0.50
N VAL A 64 -5.80 8.39 -0.23
CA VAL A 64 -7.09 9.05 0.02
C VAL A 64 -7.05 9.82 1.33
N VAL A 65 -6.55 9.22 2.42
CA VAL A 65 -6.43 9.88 3.74
C VAL A 65 -5.64 11.18 3.65
N ILE A 66 -4.50 11.18 2.94
CA ILE A 66 -3.62 12.34 2.81
C ILE A 66 -4.35 13.49 2.09
N LYS A 67 -5.09 13.18 1.02
CA LYS A 67 -5.85 14.17 0.26
C LYS A 67 -7.03 14.71 1.06
N LEU A 68 -7.81 13.84 1.70
CA LEU A 68 -8.97 14.23 2.50
C LEU A 68 -8.57 15.07 3.71
N LEU A 69 -7.52 14.69 4.44
CA LEU A 69 -7.03 15.46 5.58
C LEU A 69 -6.69 16.89 5.16
N SER A 70 -6.00 17.05 4.03
CA SER A 70 -5.61 18.38 3.51
C SER A 70 -6.85 19.22 3.14
N THR A 71 -7.82 18.63 2.47
CA THR A 71 -9.07 19.30 2.11
C THR A 71 -9.90 19.68 3.33
N THR A 72 -10.03 18.78 4.31
CA THR A 72 -10.77 19.05 5.55
C THR A 72 -10.13 20.21 6.32
N VAL A 73 -8.80 20.23 6.46
CA VAL A 73 -8.11 21.35 7.12
C VAL A 73 -8.32 22.67 6.37
N LEU A 74 -8.31 22.65 5.04
CA LEU A 74 -8.55 23.84 4.23
C LEU A 74 -9.97 24.39 4.40
N VAL A 75 -10.99 23.52 4.39
CA VAL A 75 -12.40 23.92 4.51
C VAL A 75 -12.75 24.41 5.91
N PHE A 76 -12.29 23.70 6.95
CA PHE A 76 -12.62 24.04 8.33
C PHE A 76 -11.62 25.01 8.98
N GLY A 77 -10.49 25.32 8.32
CA GLY A 77 -9.47 26.24 8.82
C GLY A 77 -10.02 27.56 9.36
N PRO A 78 -10.88 28.29 8.61
CA PRO A 78 -11.47 29.54 9.07
C PRO A 78 -12.25 29.39 10.38
N LEU A 79 -13.00 28.29 10.58
CA LEU A 79 -13.79 28.04 11.79
C LEU A 79 -12.92 27.99 13.05
N PHE A 80 -11.68 27.51 12.92
CA PHE A 80 -10.74 27.39 14.03
C PHE A 80 -9.90 28.66 14.26
N VAL A 81 -9.69 29.46 13.22
CA VAL A 81 -8.87 30.68 13.26
C VAL A 81 -9.71 31.93 13.57
N SER A 82 -10.97 31.99 13.16
CA SER A 82 -11.85 33.17 13.30
C SER A 82 -12.41 33.37 14.71
N ARG A 83 -11.72 32.91 15.76
CA ARG A 83 -12.07 33.25 17.15
C ARG A 83 -11.24 34.46 17.57
N GLU A 84 -11.65 35.62 17.06
CA GLU A 84 -11.49 36.94 17.67
C GLU A 84 -12.85 37.64 17.64
#